data_AF-X0QRI1-F1
#
_entry.id   AF-X0QRI1-F1
#
_cell.length_a   1.000
_cell.length_b   1.000
_cell.length_c   1.000
_cell.angle_alpha   90.00
_cell.angle_beta   90.00
_cell.angle_gamma   90.00
#
_symmetry.space_group_name_H-M   'P 1'
#
loop_
_entity.id
_entity.type
_entity.pdbx_description
1 polymer ?
#
loop_
_entity_poly.entity_id
_entity_poly.type
_entity_poly.pdbx_seq_one_letter_code
_entity_poly.pdbx_strand_id
1 'polypeptide(L)'
;MQCVEGSEQALTNLKNRLLVDDRHKELKILDFSEITERRFASWSLRSITLERWMTKEPELKKLMPFKPYEWDSNEWQKFLDVLQGYYEEQTRTGNVDTPPVKYSTLGVTLSKVVGQHQAFFLIQTILGLMIVATLLWLLL
;
A
#
# COMPACT_ATOMS: atom_id res chain seq x y z
N MET A 1 -11.37 4.93 -1.12
CA MET A 1 -11.79 5.84 -0.03
C MET A 1 -10.75 6.93 0.10
N GLN A 2 -11.16 8.17 0.36
CA GLN A 2 -10.27 9.31 0.54
C GLN A 2 -10.78 10.16 1.70
N CYS A 3 -9.86 10.60 2.57
CA CYS A 3 -10.12 11.60 3.61
C CYS A 3 -9.27 12.83 3.28
N VAL A 4 -9.87 14.03 3.32
CA VAL A 4 -9.19 15.28 2.99
C VAL A 4 -9.55 16.34 4.03
N GLU A 5 -8.53 16.96 4.60
CA GLU A 5 -8.65 18.03 5.60
C GLU A 5 -8.17 19.35 5.01
N GLY A 6 -8.84 20.46 5.31
CA GLY A 6 -8.50 21.76 4.73
C GLY A 6 -9.54 22.83 4.99
N SER A 7 -9.39 23.98 4.33
CA SER A 7 -10.42 25.01 4.38
C SER A 7 -11.65 24.59 3.58
N GLU A 8 -12.84 25.00 4.02
CA GLU A 8 -14.11 24.68 3.37
C GLU A 8 -14.10 25.02 1.87
N GLN A 9 -13.55 26.18 1.51
CA GLN A 9 -13.43 26.61 0.11
C GLN A 9 -12.56 25.64 -0.72
N ALA A 10 -11.41 25.22 -0.17
CA ALA A 10 -10.52 24.30 -0.86
C ALA A 10 -11.15 22.91 -1.02
N LEU A 11 -11.82 22.42 0.02
CA LEU A 11 -12.52 21.14 0.01
C LEU A 11 -13.71 21.13 -0.96
N THR A 12 -14.48 22.23 -1.01
CA THR A 12 -15.59 22.37 -1.95
C THR A 12 -15.11 22.38 -3.40
N ASN A 13 -14.03 23.11 -3.68
CA ASN A 13 -13.43 23.13 -5.01
C ASN A 13 -12.89 21.75 -5.41
N LEU A 14 -12.25 21.03 -4.48
CA LEU A 14 -11.77 19.67 -4.72
C LEU A 14 -12.93 18.70 -4.99
N LYS A 15 -13.99 18.75 -4.20
CA LYS A 15 -15.20 17.94 -4.39
C LYS A 15 -15.77 18.13 -5.80
N ASN A 16 -15.92 19.39 -6.25
CA ASN A 16 -16.45 19.68 -7.58
C ASN A 16 -15.59 19.12 -8.70
N ARG A 17 -14.25 19.13 -8.53
CA ARG A 17 -13.33 18.49 -9.48
C ARG A 17 -13.44 16.96 -9.47
N LEU A 18 -13.59 16.36 -8.29
CA LEU A 18 -13.73 14.91 -8.17
C LEU A 18 -15.04 14.43 -8.80
N LEU A 19 -16.14 15.16 -8.64
CA LEU A 19 -17.45 14.78 -9.21
C LEU A 19 -17.45 14.58 -10.73
N VAL A 20 -16.53 15.22 -11.47
CA VAL A 20 -16.44 15.13 -12.94
C VAL A 20 -15.27 14.27 -13.42
N ASP A 21 -14.54 13.63 -12.51
CA ASP A 21 -13.36 12.83 -12.83
C ASP A 21 -13.78 11.43 -13.30
N ASP A 22 -13.35 11.06 -14.51
CA ASP A 22 -13.75 9.82 -15.19
C ASP A 22 -13.04 8.56 -14.67
N ARG A 23 -12.01 8.71 -13.83
CA ARG A 23 -11.23 7.59 -13.27
C ARG A 23 -11.96 6.86 -12.15
N HIS A 24 -13.08 7.39 -11.68
CA HIS A 24 -13.94 6.74 -10.69
C HIS A 24 -15.41 6.82 -11.09
N LYS A 25 -16.24 6.03 -10.39
CA LYS A 25 -17.68 6.00 -10.57
C LYS A 25 -18.34 6.21 -9.21
N GLU A 26 -19.46 6.93 -9.22
CA GLU A 26 -20.36 7.07 -8.06
C GLU A 26 -19.65 7.59 -6.80
N LEU A 27 -19.24 8.85 -6.82
CA LEU A 27 -18.67 9.51 -5.63
C LEU A 27 -19.72 9.60 -4.52
N LYS A 28 -19.48 8.92 -3.39
CA LYS A 28 -20.28 9.00 -2.17
C LYS A 28 -19.52 9.80 -1.10
N ILE A 29 -20.15 10.84 -0.57
CA ILE A 29 -19.63 11.56 0.60
C ILE A 29 -20.06 10.80 1.85
N LEU A 30 -19.10 10.36 2.66
CA LEU A 30 -19.36 9.64 3.92
C LEU A 30 -19.56 10.62 5.07
N ASP A 31 -18.73 11.67 5.13
CA ASP A 31 -18.83 12.75 6.11
C ASP A 31 -18.26 14.04 5.51
N PHE A 32 -18.83 15.18 5.94
CA PHE A 32 -18.35 16.52 5.62
C PHE A 32 -18.69 17.43 6.81
N SER A 33 -17.75 17.52 7.75
CA SER A 33 -17.94 18.22 9.01
C SER A 33 -16.72 19.08 9.35
N GLU A 34 -16.92 20.07 10.22
CA GLU A 34 -15.81 20.84 10.80
C GLU A 34 -15.08 20.00 11.84
N ILE A 35 -13.75 20.04 11.81
CA ILE A 35 -12.87 19.37 12.77
C ILE A 35 -12.12 20.41 13.59
N THR A 36 -11.91 20.13 14.88
CA THR A 36 -11.18 21.03 15.79
C THR A 36 -9.67 21.02 15.55
N GLU A 37 -9.13 19.90 15.06
CA GLU A 37 -7.72 19.71 14.77
C GLU A 37 -7.52 18.75 13.59
N ARG A 38 -6.39 18.90 12.90
CA ARG A 38 -6.02 18.03 11.77
C ARG A 38 -5.47 16.70 12.27
N ARG A 39 -6.02 15.60 11.78
CA ARG A 39 -5.56 14.24 12.11
C ARG A 39 -4.37 13.81 11.25
N PHE A 40 -4.12 14.45 10.10
CA PHE A 40 -3.07 14.06 9.15
C PHE A 40 -2.16 15.24 8.74
N ALA A 41 -1.73 16.07 9.70
CA ALA A 41 -1.05 17.34 9.43
C ALA A 41 0.37 17.26 8.82
N SER A 42 1.09 16.14 8.99
CA SER A 42 2.49 16.01 8.56
C SER A 42 2.66 15.75 7.06
N TRP A 43 1.58 15.55 6.31
CA TRP A 43 1.65 15.30 4.87
C TRP A 43 0.61 16.10 4.10
N SER A 44 0.95 16.50 2.88
CA SER A 44 0.00 17.14 1.96
C SER A 44 -0.95 16.12 1.31
N LEU A 45 -0.45 14.93 0.96
CA LEU A 45 -1.25 13.83 0.43
C LEU A 45 -0.50 12.50 0.60
N ARG A 46 -1.17 11.49 1.15
CA ARG A 46 -0.63 10.13 1.29
C ARG A 46 -1.57 9.13 0.62
N SER A 47 -1.00 8.21 -0.15
CA SER A 47 -1.71 7.07 -0.73
C SER A 47 -1.23 5.81 -0.03
N ILE A 48 -2.17 5.02 0.49
CA ILE A 48 -1.89 3.79 1.22
C ILE A 48 -2.53 2.64 0.46
N THR A 49 -1.73 1.63 0.14
CA THR A 49 -2.22 0.34 -0.34
C THR A 49 -2.34 -0.59 0.86
N LEU A 50 -3.49 -1.26 1.03
CA LEU A 50 -3.69 -2.18 2.14
C LEU A 50 -2.86 -3.45 1.90
N GLU A 51 -1.79 -3.57 2.68
CA GLU A 51 -0.88 -4.71 2.62
C GLU A 51 -1.36 -5.87 3.50
N ARG A 52 -0.95 -7.08 3.17
CA ARG A 52 -1.35 -8.30 3.91
C ARG A 52 -1.02 -8.24 5.40
N TRP A 53 0.08 -7.58 5.76
CA TRP A 53 0.48 -7.46 7.17
C TRP A 53 -0.46 -6.57 7.96
N MET A 54 -1.11 -5.58 7.33
CA MET A 54 -2.06 -4.68 8.00
C MET A 54 -3.30 -5.44 8.46
N THR A 55 -3.73 -6.48 7.73
CA THR A 55 -4.88 -7.33 8.11
C THR A 55 -4.66 -8.16 9.38
N LYS A 56 -3.46 -8.12 9.98
CA LYS A 56 -3.22 -8.67 11.31
C LYS A 56 -3.88 -7.84 12.41
N GLU A 57 -4.11 -6.55 12.15
CA GLU A 57 -4.83 -5.66 13.05
C GLU A 57 -6.31 -6.10 13.15
N PRO A 58 -6.81 -6.45 14.34
CA PRO A 58 -8.17 -6.97 14.51
C PRO A 58 -9.25 -6.02 13.98
N GLU A 59 -9.11 -4.71 14.19
CA GLU A 59 -10.09 -3.73 13.73
C GLU A 59 -10.07 -3.61 12.20
N LEU A 60 -8.90 -3.58 11.58
CA LEU A 60 -8.82 -3.57 10.11
C LEU A 60 -9.34 -4.88 9.50
N LYS A 61 -9.11 -6.01 10.17
CA LYS A 61 -9.59 -7.32 9.70
C LYS A 61 -11.11 -7.41 9.64
N LYS A 62 -11.83 -6.77 10.57
CA LYS A 62 -13.31 -6.71 10.57
C LYS A 62 -13.86 -5.95 9.36
N LEU A 63 -13.08 -5.02 8.83
CA LEU A 63 -13.43 -4.20 7.67
C LEU A 63 -13.11 -4.88 6.32
N MET A 64 -12.73 -6.16 6.35
CA MET A 64 -12.41 -6.96 5.15
C MET A 64 -13.61 -7.80 4.70
N PRO A 65 -13.87 -7.93 3.38
CA PRO A 65 -13.12 -7.35 2.28
C PRO A 65 -13.26 -5.83 2.24
N PHE A 66 -12.19 -5.12 1.83
CA PHE A 66 -12.17 -3.66 1.82
C PHE A 66 -13.15 -3.12 0.78
N LYS A 67 -14.39 -2.86 1.24
CA LYS A 67 -15.50 -2.34 0.45
C LYS A 67 -16.16 -1.16 1.16
N PRO A 68 -15.51 0.03 1.15
CA PRO A 68 -15.99 1.18 1.90
C PRO A 68 -17.39 1.69 1.52
N TYR A 69 -17.91 1.28 0.35
CA TYR A 69 -19.25 1.63 -0.12
C TYR A 69 -20.36 0.79 0.54
N GLU A 70 -20.03 -0.40 1.05
CA GLU A 70 -20.94 -1.30 1.79
C GLU A 70 -20.91 -1.05 3.31
N TRP A 71 -20.00 -0.20 3.79
CA TRP A 71 -19.81 0.06 5.22
C TRP A 71 -20.97 0.82 5.87
N ASP A 72 -21.16 0.54 7.16
CA ASP A 72 -22.06 1.30 8.04
C ASP A 72 -21.53 2.71 8.34
N SER A 73 -22.38 3.55 8.96
CA SER A 73 -22.06 4.96 9.21
C SER A 73 -20.86 5.21 10.13
N ASN A 74 -20.33 4.20 10.82
CA ASN A 74 -19.24 4.37 11.81
C ASN A 74 -17.98 3.56 11.45
N GLU A 75 -18.08 2.58 10.56
CA GLU A 75 -16.94 1.76 10.12
C GLU A 75 -15.84 2.58 9.44
N TRP A 76 -16.20 3.64 8.71
CA TRP A 76 -15.21 4.56 8.13
C TRP A 76 -14.40 5.29 9.20
N GLN A 77 -14.99 5.62 10.34
CA GLN A 77 -14.29 6.28 11.44
C GLN A 77 -13.26 5.33 12.05
N LYS A 78 -13.67 4.09 12.36
CA LYS A 78 -12.76 3.05 12.86
C LYS A 78 -11.57 2.82 11.92
N PHE A 79 -11.83 2.82 10.62
CA PHE A 79 -10.76 2.71 9.62
C PHE A 79 -9.76 3.88 9.71
N LEU A 80 -10.26 5.13 9.81
CA LEU A 80 -9.40 6.30 9.96
C LEU A 80 -8.63 6.30 11.29
N ASP A 81 -9.23 5.79 12.37
CA ASP A 81 -8.57 5.65 13.67
C ASP A 81 -7.38 4.70 13.59
N VAL A 82 -7.55 3.55 12.92
CA VAL A 82 -6.46 2.61 12.66
C VAL A 82 -5.34 3.26 11.82
N LEU A 83 -5.71 4.00 10.77
CA LEU A 83 -4.74 4.70 9.93
C LEU A 83 -4.01 5.82 10.68
N GLN A 84 -4.69 6.53 11.57
CA GLN A 84 -4.07 7.54 12.41
C GLN A 84 -3.04 6.91 13.35
N GLY A 85 -3.34 5.76 13.96
CA GLY A 85 -2.37 5.04 14.80
C GLY A 85 -1.09 4.67 14.03
N TYR A 86 -1.21 4.19 12.80
CA TYR A 86 -0.03 3.94 11.95
C TYR A 86 0.74 5.22 11.63
N TYR A 87 0.03 6.32 11.38
CA TYR A 87 0.64 7.62 11.11
C TYR A 87 1.41 8.18 12.31
N GLU A 88 0.82 8.16 13.50
CA GLU A 88 1.45 8.66 14.72
C GLU A 88 2.71 7.86 15.05
N GLU A 89 2.65 6.53 14.92
CA GLU A 89 3.79 5.66 15.13
C GLU A 89 4.93 5.92 14.13
N GLN A 90 4.59 6.19 12.86
CA GLN A 90 5.58 6.58 11.83
C GLN A 90 6.21 7.94 12.12
N THR A 91 5.40 8.91 12.56
CA THR A 91 5.88 10.24 12.93
C THR A 91 6.82 10.15 14.13
N ARG A 92 6.47 9.33 15.13
CA ARG A 92 7.29 9.08 16.33
C ARG A 92 8.62 8.40 16.02
N THR A 93 8.63 7.46 15.10
CA THR A 93 9.83 6.69 14.74
C THR A 93 10.69 7.36 13.68
N GLY A 94 10.20 8.42 13.02
CA GLY A 94 10.90 9.11 11.93
C GLY A 94 11.00 8.28 10.64
N ASN A 95 10.38 7.09 10.61
CA ASN A 95 10.31 6.24 9.43
C ASN A 95 9.16 6.74 8.55
N VAL A 96 9.45 7.78 7.75
CA VAL A 96 8.52 8.20 6.70
C VAL A 96 8.53 7.11 5.64
N ASP A 97 7.42 6.39 5.50
CA ASP A 97 7.24 5.47 4.38
C ASP A 97 7.61 6.19 3.09
N THR A 98 8.55 5.59 2.37
CA THR A 98 8.99 6.02 1.06
C THR A 98 7.77 6.15 0.13
N PRO A 99 7.80 7.10 -0.84
CA PRO A 99 6.66 7.41 -1.70
C PRO A 99 6.09 6.17 -2.39
N PRO A 100 4.79 6.17 -2.76
CA PRO A 100 4.10 4.98 -3.20
C PRO A 100 4.84 4.32 -4.37
N VAL A 101 5.43 3.16 -4.07
CA VAL A 101 5.68 2.03 -4.95
C VAL A 101 6.22 2.39 -6.34
N LYS A 102 7.55 2.43 -6.48
CA LYS A 102 8.23 2.07 -7.74
C LYS A 102 8.67 0.60 -7.67
N TYR A 103 7.74 -0.34 -7.62
CA TYR A 103 8.12 -1.74 -7.84
C TYR A 103 8.21 -1.97 -9.35
N SER A 104 9.40 -2.31 -9.83
CA SER A 104 9.53 -2.99 -11.11
C SER A 104 8.78 -4.31 -10.99
N THR A 105 7.69 -4.47 -11.75
CA THR A 105 6.88 -5.69 -11.79
C THR A 105 7.72 -6.92 -12.11
N LEU A 106 8.81 -6.74 -12.86
CA LEU A 106 9.81 -7.77 -13.13
C LEU A 106 10.57 -8.20 -11.87
N GLY A 107 10.96 -7.25 -11.01
CA GLY A 107 11.70 -7.56 -9.78
C GLY A 107 10.86 -8.35 -8.77
N VAL A 108 9.57 -8.01 -8.62
CA VAL A 108 8.67 -8.68 -7.68
C VAL A 108 8.25 -10.07 -8.17
N THR A 109 8.04 -10.23 -9.47
CA THR A 109 7.77 -11.55 -10.06
C THR A 109 9.02 -12.44 -10.03
N LEU A 110 10.19 -11.88 -10.33
CA LEU A 110 11.47 -12.58 -10.27
C LEU A 110 11.78 -13.05 -8.84
N SER A 111 11.62 -12.19 -7.82
CA SER A 111 11.90 -12.59 -6.44
C SER A 111 10.97 -13.69 -5.93
N LYS A 112 9.70 -13.69 -6.37
CA LYS A 112 8.74 -14.74 -6.05
C LYS A 112 9.08 -16.07 -6.72
N VAL A 113 9.45 -16.05 -8.00
CA VAL A 113 9.84 -17.25 -8.76
C VAL A 113 11.17 -17.82 -8.25
N VAL A 114 12.16 -16.96 -8.02
CA VAL A 114 13.47 -17.37 -7.47
C VAL A 114 13.32 -17.92 -6.05
N GLY A 115 12.51 -17.29 -5.20
CA GLY A 115 12.22 -17.77 -3.85
C GLY A 115 11.54 -19.14 -3.82
N GLN A 116 10.59 -19.39 -4.73
CA GLN A 116 9.88 -20.66 -4.80
C GLN A 116 10.73 -21.82 -5.36
N HIS A 117 11.75 -21.51 -6.17
CA HIS A 117 12.57 -22.50 -6.86
C HIS A 117 14.07 -22.42 -6.50
N GLN A 118 14.43 -21.91 -5.32
CA GLN A 118 15.84 -21.71 -4.92
C GLN A 118 16.70 -22.98 -5.07
N ALA A 119 16.17 -24.13 -4.64
CA ALA A 119 16.89 -25.40 -4.73
C ALA A 119 17.17 -25.81 -6.19
N PHE A 120 16.22 -25.58 -7.10
CA PHE A 120 16.39 -25.88 -8.52
C PHE A 120 17.51 -25.03 -9.14
N PHE A 121 17.52 -23.72 -8.89
CA PHE A 121 18.56 -22.83 -9.41
C PHE A 121 19.95 -23.14 -8.82
N LEU A 122 20.02 -23.49 -7.53
CA LEU A 122 21.27 -23.90 -6.89
C LEU A 122 21.85 -25.16 -7.56
N ILE A 123 21.01 -26.19 -7.77
CA ILE A 123 21.43 -27.44 -8.41
C ILE A 123 21.90 -27.19 -9.85
N GLN A 124 21.16 -26.40 -10.63
CA GLN A 124 21.54 -26.08 -12.02
C GLN A 124 22.87 -25.33 -12.08
N THR A 125 23.12 -24.42 -11.13
CA THR A 125 24.38 -23.66 -11.06
C THR A 125 25.56 -24.59 -10.74
N ILE A 126 25.41 -25.47 -9.74
CA ILE A 126 26.46 -26.44 -9.37
C ILE A 126 26.73 -27.40 -10.54
N LEU A 127 25.68 -27.92 -11.18
CA LEU A 127 25.81 -28.82 -12.32
C LEU A 127 26.53 -28.14 -13.49
N GLY A 128 26.16 -26.90 -13.81
CA GLY A 128 26.81 -26.10 -14.86
C GLY A 128 28.28 -25.85 -14.57
N LEU A 129 28.64 -25.53 -13.33
CA LEU A 129 30.04 -25.36 -12.92
C LEU A 129 30.84 -26.66 -13.07
N MET A 130 30.26 -27.81 -12.69
CA MET A 130 30.92 -29.10 -12.88
C MET A 130 31.14 -29.41 -14.37
N ILE A 131 30.16 -29.13 -15.23
CA ILE A 131 30.29 -29.34 -16.69
C ILE A 131 31.39 -28.44 -17.27
N VAL A 132 31.44 -27.17 -16.86
CA VAL A 132 32.49 -26.26 -17.32
C VAL A 132 33.87 -26.72 -16.82
N ALA A 133 33.98 -27.16 -15.57
CA ALA A 133 35.23 -27.67 -15.02
C ALA A 133 35.71 -28.95 -15.75
N THR A 134 34.81 -29.88 -16.08
CA THR A 134 35.17 -31.08 -16.83
C THR A 134 35.57 -30.77 -18.27
N LEU A 135 34.90 -29.83 -18.93
CA LEU A 135 35.28 -29.38 -20.28
C LEU A 135 36.64 -28.69 -20.27
N LEU A 136 36.92 -27.84 -19.27
CA LEU A 136 38.23 -27.20 -19.12
C LEU A 136 39.34 -28.23 -18.82
N TRP A 137 39.06 -29.23 -17.99
CA TRP A 137 39.99 -30.33 -17.73
C TRP A 137 40.28 -31.16 -18.98
N LEU A 138 39.28 -31.36 -19.84
CA LEU A 138 39.42 -32.15 -21.07
C LEU A 138 40.18 -31.38 -22.17
N LEU A 139 40.18 -30.05 -22.10
CA LEU A 139 40.90 -29.17 -23.03
C LEU A 139 42.36 -28.89 -22.62
N LEU A 140 42.74 -29.18 -21.38
CA LEU A 140 44.09 -28.99 -20.83
C LEU A 140 44.93 -30.27 -20.94
#